data_AF-A0A7J9R3X2-F1
#
_entry.id   AF-A0A7J9R3X2-F1
#
_cell.length_a   1.000
_cell.length_b   1.000
_cell.length_c   1.000
_cell.angle_alpha   90.00
_cell.angle_beta   90.00
_cell.angle_gamma   90.00
#
_symmetry.space_group_name_H-M   'P 1'
#
loop_
_entity.id
_entity.type
_entity.pdbx_description
1 polymer ?
#
loop_
_entity_poly.entity_id
_entity_poly.type
_entity_poly.pdbx_seq_one_letter_code
_entity_poly.pdbx_strand_id
1 'polypeptide(L)'
;YWLGGYMMNPVTVREPAQKIWDELGIPYKKVMEGLYLTPGPHAVSKLIAGACDAGVKFLNLTKFDDLVLKNGRVAGIVVNWMPVSALPRNITCVDPVAFEAKIIIDASGHDSVAVKRLVDRGLVDWKGMNPMYVNEGEEHVVEKTGEVYPGLIAAGMSVTETHGLARMGPTFGSMLFSGKKAAEIAAEKIKELER
;
A
#
# COMPACT_ATOMS: atom_id res chain seq x y z
N TYR A 1 0.28 -9.97 -0.89
CA TYR A 1 -0.76 -10.87 -1.42
C TYR A 1 -0.33 -12.32 -1.20
N TRP A 2 -0.92 -13.02 -0.22
CA TRP A 2 -0.54 -14.40 0.11
C TRP A 2 -1.13 -15.46 -0.82
N LEU A 3 -2.21 -15.08 -1.51
CA LEU A 3 -3.00 -15.92 -2.41
C LEU A 3 -3.28 -15.16 -3.71
N GLY A 4 -3.54 -15.90 -4.77
CA GLY A 4 -4.11 -15.39 -6.01
C GLY A 4 -5.63 -15.27 -5.93
N GLY A 5 -6.28 -15.42 -7.08
CA GLY A 5 -7.75 -15.36 -7.19
C GLY A 5 -8.41 -16.65 -6.72
N TYR A 6 -9.66 -16.55 -6.25
CA TYR A 6 -10.52 -17.71 -5.97
C TYR A 6 -9.87 -18.78 -5.07
N MET A 7 -9.17 -18.36 -4.00
CA MET A 7 -8.41 -19.21 -3.08
C MET A 7 -7.29 -20.05 -3.73
N MET A 8 -6.89 -19.73 -4.96
CA MET A 8 -5.74 -20.38 -5.59
C MET A 8 -4.44 -19.80 -5.05
N ASN A 9 -3.43 -20.65 -4.90
CA ASN A 9 -2.11 -20.25 -4.40
C ASN A 9 -1.24 -19.44 -5.39
N PRO A 10 -1.31 -19.66 -6.72
CA PRO A 10 -0.47 -18.92 -7.66
C PRO A 10 -0.84 -17.44 -7.71
N VAL A 11 0.17 -16.60 -7.65
CA VAL A 11 0.05 -15.16 -7.88
C VAL A 11 0.63 -14.85 -9.25
N THR A 12 0.00 -13.93 -9.98
CA THR A 12 0.41 -13.61 -11.35
C THR A 12 0.93 -12.19 -11.45
N VAL A 13 1.88 -12.00 -12.37
CA VAL A 13 2.34 -10.67 -12.79
C VAL A 13 2.49 -10.63 -14.29
N ARG A 14 2.22 -9.46 -14.86
CA ARG A 14 2.42 -9.17 -16.28
C ARG A 14 3.78 -8.53 -16.52
N GLU A 15 4.31 -8.70 -17.71
CA GLU A 15 5.57 -8.08 -18.10
C GLU A 15 5.51 -6.54 -17.97
N PRO A 16 6.55 -5.87 -17.43
CA PRO A 16 7.85 -6.37 -16.98
C PRO A 16 7.99 -6.62 -15.47
N ALA A 17 6.89 -6.81 -14.73
CA ALA A 17 6.92 -6.90 -13.27
C ALA A 17 7.67 -8.14 -12.73
N GLN A 18 7.84 -9.20 -13.53
CA GLN A 18 8.67 -10.34 -13.16
C GLN A 18 10.14 -9.95 -12.92
N LYS A 19 10.62 -8.83 -13.47
CA LYS A 19 11.98 -8.33 -13.19
C LYS A 19 12.20 -7.99 -11.72
N ILE A 20 11.15 -7.57 -11.01
CA ILE A 20 11.21 -7.36 -9.55
C ILE A 20 11.37 -8.71 -8.84
N TRP A 21 10.80 -9.78 -9.38
CA TRP A 21 11.05 -11.14 -8.87
C TRP A 21 12.49 -11.59 -9.13
N ASP A 22 13.09 -11.23 -10.26
CA ASP A 22 14.52 -11.46 -10.52
C ASP A 22 15.39 -10.75 -9.47
N GLU A 23 15.13 -9.47 -9.20
CA GLU A 23 15.85 -8.67 -8.19
C GLU A 23 15.77 -9.30 -6.78
N LEU A 24 14.64 -9.92 -6.45
CA LEU A 24 14.38 -10.55 -5.14
C LEU A 24 14.75 -12.05 -5.09
N GLY A 25 15.23 -12.63 -6.20
CA GLY A 25 15.51 -14.05 -6.31
C GLY A 25 14.28 -14.94 -6.07
N ILE A 26 13.11 -14.51 -6.55
CA ILE A 26 11.85 -15.27 -6.49
C ILE A 26 11.74 -16.11 -7.77
N PRO A 27 11.74 -17.45 -7.69
CA PRO A 27 11.53 -18.28 -8.87
C PRO A 27 10.09 -18.16 -9.37
N TYR A 28 9.92 -18.10 -10.69
CA TYR A 28 8.62 -18.03 -11.34
C TYR A 28 8.57 -18.90 -12.60
N LYS A 29 7.35 -19.15 -13.08
CA LYS A 29 7.07 -19.87 -14.33
C LYS A 29 6.40 -18.93 -15.32
N LYS A 30 6.85 -18.96 -16.58
CA LYS A 30 6.13 -18.32 -17.69
C LYS A 30 4.89 -19.16 -18.01
N VAL A 31 3.71 -18.54 -17.97
CA VAL A 31 2.43 -19.18 -18.29
C VAL A 31 2.14 -19.04 -19.78
N MET A 32 2.29 -17.82 -20.26
CA MET A 32 2.20 -17.45 -21.67
C MET A 32 3.04 -16.19 -21.91
N GLU A 33 3.08 -15.70 -23.14
CA GLU A 33 3.76 -14.44 -23.45
C GLU A 33 3.22 -13.29 -22.59
N GLY A 34 4.13 -12.56 -21.95
CA GLY A 34 3.79 -11.45 -21.07
C GLY A 34 3.15 -11.81 -19.71
N LEU A 35 2.99 -13.09 -19.34
CA LEU A 35 2.35 -13.51 -18.09
C LEU A 35 3.16 -14.58 -17.34
N TYR A 36 3.42 -14.31 -16.06
CA TYR A 36 4.25 -15.13 -15.19
C TYR A 36 3.52 -15.45 -13.88
N LEU A 37 3.80 -16.62 -13.30
CA LEU A 37 3.25 -17.02 -12.01
C LEU A 37 4.31 -17.52 -11.03
N THR A 38 4.05 -17.36 -9.75
CA THR A 38 4.83 -17.95 -8.65
C THR A 38 3.90 -18.29 -7.49
N PRO A 39 4.26 -19.21 -6.56
CA PRO A 39 3.49 -19.39 -5.34
C PRO A 39 3.49 -18.14 -4.47
N GLY A 40 2.30 -17.64 -4.10
CA GLY A 40 2.13 -16.43 -3.27
C GLY A 40 2.99 -16.39 -2.00
N PRO A 41 3.00 -17.45 -1.17
CA PRO A 41 3.82 -17.48 0.05
C PRO A 41 5.32 -17.29 -0.21
N HIS A 42 5.84 -17.82 -1.32
CA HIS A 42 7.26 -17.67 -1.65
C HIS A 42 7.57 -16.21 -2.00
N ALA A 43 6.77 -15.59 -2.88
CA ALA A 43 6.97 -14.20 -3.26
C ALA A 43 6.86 -13.23 -2.07
N VAL A 44 5.83 -13.41 -1.24
CA VAL A 44 5.63 -12.53 -0.07
C VAL A 44 6.71 -12.73 0.99
N SER A 45 7.14 -13.97 1.26
CA SER A 45 8.21 -14.22 2.22
C SER A 45 9.53 -13.55 1.82
N LYS A 46 9.86 -13.53 0.53
CA LYS A 46 11.05 -12.84 0.00
C LYS A 46 10.95 -11.32 0.10
N LEU A 47 9.77 -10.75 -0.17
CA LEU A 47 9.53 -9.31 0.06
C LEU A 47 9.71 -8.92 1.54
N ILE A 48 9.15 -9.72 2.45
CA ILE A 48 9.27 -9.49 3.89
C ILE A 48 10.73 -9.63 4.33
N ALA A 49 11.43 -10.68 3.89
CA ALA A 49 12.84 -10.89 4.19
C ALA A 49 13.69 -9.71 3.70
N GLY A 50 13.52 -9.28 2.44
CA GLY A 50 14.24 -8.12 1.91
C GLY A 50 13.97 -6.82 2.67
N ALA A 51 12.73 -6.60 3.11
CA ALA A 51 12.39 -5.45 3.96
C ALA A 51 13.08 -5.53 5.34
N CYS A 52 13.08 -6.70 5.98
CA CYS A 52 13.79 -6.93 7.25
C CYS A 52 15.29 -6.67 7.09
N ASP A 53 15.90 -7.19 6.04
CA ASP A 53 17.34 -7.06 5.75
C ASP A 53 17.72 -5.59 5.47
N ALA A 54 16.80 -4.81 4.89
CA ALA A 54 16.93 -3.36 4.72
C ALA A 54 16.73 -2.55 6.01
N GLY A 55 16.37 -3.19 7.13
CA GLY A 55 16.22 -2.57 8.44
C GLY A 55 14.79 -2.13 8.81
N VAL A 56 13.77 -2.51 8.04
CA VAL A 56 12.37 -2.21 8.35
C VAL A 56 11.96 -2.85 9.68
N LYS A 57 11.19 -2.10 10.48
CA LYS A 57 10.54 -2.59 11.71
C LYS A 57 9.06 -2.79 11.46
N PHE A 58 8.52 -3.88 12.00
CA PHE A 58 7.10 -4.22 11.90
C PHE A 58 6.42 -4.02 13.25
N LEU A 59 5.34 -3.24 13.23
CA LEU A 59 4.44 -3.11 14.38
C LEU A 59 3.13 -3.84 14.05
N ASN A 60 3.14 -5.15 14.24
CA ASN A 60 1.98 -6.01 14.00
C ASN A 60 0.94 -5.86 15.11
N LEU A 61 -0.30 -6.28 14.84
CA LEU A 61 -1.45 -6.13 15.76
C LEU A 61 -1.76 -4.66 16.10
N THR A 62 -1.39 -3.76 15.21
CA THR A 62 -1.67 -2.32 15.29
C THR A 62 -2.75 -1.94 14.30
N LYS A 63 -3.67 -1.12 14.77
CA LYS A 63 -4.74 -0.51 13.98
C LYS A 63 -4.45 0.97 13.82
N PHE A 64 -4.61 1.46 12.60
CA PHE A 64 -4.62 2.87 12.32
C PHE A 64 -5.92 3.51 12.82
N ASP A 65 -5.82 4.57 13.62
CA ASP A 65 -6.97 5.31 14.14
C ASP A 65 -7.10 6.67 13.46
N ASP A 66 -6.03 7.47 13.37
CA ASP A 66 -6.08 8.80 12.74
C ASP A 66 -4.72 9.31 12.23
N LEU A 67 -4.68 10.54 11.70
CA LEU A 67 -3.47 11.24 11.26
C LEU A 67 -3.03 12.31 12.26
N VAL A 68 -1.72 12.54 12.35
CA VAL A 68 -1.17 13.74 12.97
C VAL A 68 -1.03 14.82 11.89
N LEU A 69 -1.82 15.89 11.99
CA LEU A 69 -1.75 17.05 11.09
C LEU A 69 -1.02 18.20 11.77
N LYS A 70 0.01 18.74 11.11
CA LYS A 70 0.82 19.85 11.63
C LYS A 70 1.26 20.73 10.47
N ASN A 71 1.15 22.05 10.60
CA ASN A 71 1.59 23.01 9.58
C ASN A 71 1.07 22.72 8.16
N GLY A 72 -0.21 22.32 8.03
CA GLY A 72 -0.84 22.05 6.74
C GLY A 72 -0.38 20.77 6.03
N ARG A 73 0.27 19.85 6.74
CA ARG A 73 0.72 18.55 6.22
C ARG A 73 0.40 17.40 7.17
N VAL A 74 0.41 16.19 6.64
CA VAL A 74 0.53 14.98 7.45
C VAL A 74 1.96 14.90 7.98
N ALA A 75 2.07 14.75 9.30
CA ALA A 75 3.33 14.70 10.04
C ALA A 75 3.45 13.44 10.93
N GLY A 76 2.48 12.53 10.83
CA GLY A 76 2.49 11.28 11.58
C GLY A 76 1.17 10.53 11.48
N ILE A 77 1.11 9.43 12.20
CA ILE A 77 -0.07 8.58 12.34
C ILE A 77 -0.42 8.41 13.82
N VAL A 78 -1.70 8.22 14.09
CA VAL A 78 -2.25 7.86 15.39
C VAL A 78 -2.73 6.43 15.29
N VAL A 79 -2.25 5.59 16.20
CA VAL A 79 -2.51 4.16 16.16
C VAL A 79 -2.91 3.62 17.52
N ASN A 80 -3.60 2.49 17.50
CA ASN A 80 -3.99 1.75 18.69
C ASN A 80 -3.71 0.26 18.49
N TRP A 81 -3.86 -0.51 19.55
CA TRP A 81 -3.82 -1.96 19.50
C TRP A 81 -5.09 -2.48 18.83
N MET A 82 -4.95 -3.30 17.79
CA MET A 82 -6.09 -3.88 17.07
C MET A 82 -7.08 -4.60 18.01
N PRO A 83 -6.65 -5.39 19.02
CA PRO A 83 -7.55 -6.04 19.96
C PRO A 83 -8.46 -5.09 20.75
N VAL A 84 -8.08 -3.82 20.95
CA VAL A 84 -8.92 -2.84 21.66
C VAL A 84 -10.27 -2.69 20.95
N SER A 85 -10.31 -2.80 19.62
CA SER A 85 -11.56 -2.73 18.85
C SER A 85 -12.49 -3.93 19.06
N ALA A 86 -12.00 -5.03 19.63
CA ALA A 86 -12.77 -6.24 19.93
C ALA A 86 -13.13 -6.37 21.43
N LEU A 87 -12.67 -5.46 22.29
CA LEU A 87 -12.97 -5.50 23.72
C LEU A 87 -14.42 -5.05 24.00
N PRO A 88 -15.02 -5.48 25.12
CA PRO A 88 -16.30 -4.97 25.59
C PRO A 88 -16.24 -3.44 25.77
N ARG A 89 -17.28 -2.74 25.32
CA ARG A 89 -17.37 -1.26 25.30
C ARG A 89 -16.98 -0.58 26.62
N ASN A 90 -17.19 -1.26 27.75
CA ASN A 90 -16.87 -0.73 29.08
C ASN A 90 -15.36 -0.59 29.36
N ILE A 91 -14.50 -1.23 28.56
CA ILE A 91 -13.04 -1.17 28.69
C ILE A 91 -12.34 -0.77 27.37
N THR A 92 -13.08 -0.29 26.37
CA THR A 92 -12.51 0.17 25.08
C THR A 92 -11.95 1.58 25.13
N CYS A 93 -12.10 2.30 26.24
CA CYS A 93 -11.58 3.67 26.41
C CYS A 93 -10.06 3.66 26.66
N VAL A 94 -9.31 3.08 25.73
CA VAL A 94 -7.85 3.08 25.72
C VAL A 94 -7.41 4.07 24.65
N ASP A 95 -6.81 5.17 25.08
CA ASP A 95 -6.35 6.22 24.17
C ASP A 95 -5.26 5.70 23.22
N PRO A 96 -5.26 6.15 21.95
CA PRO A 96 -4.24 5.79 20.99
C PRO A 96 -2.92 6.54 21.23
N VAL A 97 -1.87 6.13 20.54
CA VAL A 97 -0.55 6.78 20.56
C VAL A 97 -0.17 7.33 19.20
N ALA A 98 0.57 8.45 19.20
CA ALA A 98 1.04 9.09 17.97
C ALA A 98 2.48 8.69 17.63
N PHE A 99 2.73 8.42 16.35
CA PHE A 99 4.05 8.27 15.77
C PHE A 99 4.27 9.37 14.73
N GLU A 100 5.25 10.24 14.98
CA GLU A 100 5.63 11.28 14.02
C GLU A 100 6.55 10.72 12.94
N ALA A 101 6.35 11.17 11.70
CA ALA A 101 7.15 10.78 10.54
C ALA A 101 7.20 11.91 9.52
N LYS A 102 8.32 11.99 8.77
CA LYS A 102 8.46 12.98 7.69
C LYS A 102 7.49 12.70 6.54
N ILE A 103 7.33 11.43 6.15
CA ILE A 103 6.48 10.98 5.05
C ILE A 103 5.72 9.74 5.50
N ILE A 104 4.43 9.70 5.15
CA ILE A 104 3.52 8.57 5.40
C ILE A 104 3.16 7.98 4.03
N ILE A 105 3.17 6.65 3.92
CA ILE A 105 2.68 5.94 2.73
C ILE A 105 1.45 5.12 3.11
N ASP A 106 0.29 5.45 2.54
CA ASP A 106 -0.91 4.63 2.64
C ASP A 106 -0.89 3.52 1.59
N ALA A 107 -0.55 2.32 2.05
CA ALA A 107 -0.62 1.08 1.30
C ALA A 107 -1.64 0.11 1.92
N SER A 108 -2.68 0.63 2.58
CA SER A 108 -3.72 -0.16 3.27
C SER A 108 -4.69 -0.87 2.32
N GLY A 109 -4.50 -0.72 1.01
CA GLY A 109 -5.31 -1.36 -0.01
C GLY A 109 -6.64 -0.62 -0.20
N HIS A 110 -7.72 -1.38 -0.42
CA HIS A 110 -9.05 -0.82 -0.69
C HIS A 110 -9.63 0.04 0.44
N ASP A 111 -9.15 -0.16 1.66
CA ASP A 111 -9.64 0.62 2.79
C ASP A 111 -9.13 2.05 2.74
N SER A 112 -7.95 2.32 2.15
CA SER A 112 -7.27 3.62 2.09
C SER A 112 -7.40 4.41 3.39
N VAL A 113 -7.07 3.76 4.51
CA VAL A 113 -7.46 4.21 5.85
C VAL A 113 -6.95 5.61 6.17
N ALA A 114 -5.75 5.97 5.69
CA ALA A 114 -5.19 7.30 5.92
C ALA A 114 -5.79 8.34 4.96
N VAL A 115 -5.98 8.00 3.69
CA VAL A 115 -6.65 8.92 2.75
C VAL A 115 -8.07 9.24 3.21
N LYS A 116 -8.84 8.25 3.67
CA LYS A 116 -10.20 8.45 4.17
C LYS A 116 -10.26 9.43 5.36
N ARG A 117 -9.25 9.47 6.23
CA ARG A 117 -9.19 10.47 7.33
C ARG A 117 -9.05 11.90 6.82
N LEU A 118 -8.46 12.12 5.64
CA LEU A 118 -8.41 13.43 5.00
C LEU A 118 -9.73 13.76 4.28
N VAL A 119 -10.37 12.76 3.68
CA VAL A 119 -11.71 12.89 3.06
C VAL A 119 -12.75 13.28 4.09
N ASP A 120 -12.76 12.63 5.26
CA ASP A 120 -13.66 12.97 6.40
C ASP A 120 -13.50 14.43 6.86
N ARG A 121 -12.37 15.06 6.54
CA ARG A 121 -12.04 16.45 6.87
C ARG A 121 -12.20 17.41 5.69
N GLY A 122 -12.64 16.94 4.52
CA GLY A 122 -12.77 17.74 3.31
C GLY A 122 -11.44 18.24 2.74
N LEU A 123 -10.33 17.56 3.03
CA LEU A 123 -8.98 17.95 2.59
C LEU A 123 -8.54 17.28 1.29
N VAL A 124 -9.18 16.17 0.92
CA VAL A 124 -8.89 15.37 -0.28
C VAL A 124 -10.20 14.86 -0.87
N ASP A 125 -10.30 14.87 -2.20
CA ASP A 125 -11.42 14.29 -2.93
C ASP A 125 -11.35 12.76 -2.97
N TRP A 126 -12.51 12.10 -2.94
CA TRP A 126 -12.63 10.65 -3.02
C TRP A 126 -13.53 10.23 -4.18
N LYS A 127 -12.97 9.49 -5.14
CA LYS A 127 -13.71 9.04 -6.31
C LYS A 127 -14.34 7.65 -6.15
N GLY A 128 -13.70 6.78 -5.37
CA GLY A 128 -14.11 5.39 -5.18
C GLY A 128 -13.79 4.51 -6.40
N MET A 129 -13.43 3.26 -6.16
CA MET A 129 -12.96 2.34 -7.20
C MET A 129 -14.01 1.99 -8.27
N ASN A 130 -13.56 1.93 -9.52
CA ASN A 130 -14.35 1.49 -10.68
C ASN A 130 -14.36 -0.04 -10.86
N PRO A 131 -15.30 -0.58 -11.66
CA PRO A 131 -15.35 -1.99 -12.01
C PRO A 131 -14.05 -2.54 -12.62
N MET A 132 -13.94 -3.88 -12.67
CA MET A 132 -12.72 -4.55 -13.09
C MET A 132 -12.40 -4.31 -14.57
N TYR A 133 -11.21 -3.74 -14.82
CA TYR A 133 -10.58 -3.69 -16.13
C TYR A 133 -9.06 -3.76 -15.92
N VAL A 134 -8.49 -4.94 -16.21
CA VAL A 134 -7.12 -5.29 -15.84
C VAL A 134 -6.07 -4.39 -16.47
N ASN A 135 -6.14 -4.16 -17.78
CA ASN A 135 -5.15 -3.36 -18.49
C ASN A 135 -5.10 -1.92 -17.97
N GLU A 136 -6.27 -1.28 -17.95
CA GLU A 136 -6.43 0.09 -17.49
C GLU A 136 -6.07 0.23 -15.99
N GLY A 137 -6.53 -0.72 -15.17
CA GLY A 137 -6.28 -0.71 -13.74
C GLY A 137 -4.79 -0.83 -13.37
N GLU A 138 -4.04 -1.72 -14.04
CA GLU A 138 -2.61 -1.86 -13.74
C GLU A 138 -1.79 -0.64 -14.16
N GLU A 139 -2.08 -0.06 -15.34
CA GLU A 139 -1.37 1.11 -15.85
C GLU A 139 -1.65 2.36 -14.99
N HIS A 140 -2.93 2.68 -14.79
CA HIS A 140 -3.32 3.90 -14.08
C HIS A 140 -2.93 3.88 -12.60
N VAL A 141 -2.89 2.71 -11.94
CA VAL A 141 -2.44 2.65 -10.54
C VAL A 141 -0.99 3.07 -10.43
N VAL A 142 -0.11 2.60 -11.31
CA VAL A 142 1.30 3.00 -11.30
C VAL A 142 1.43 4.47 -11.68
N GLU A 143 0.69 4.94 -12.68
CA GLU A 143 0.70 6.34 -13.11
C GLU A 143 0.26 7.30 -11.99
N LYS A 144 -0.84 6.99 -11.29
CA LYS A 144 -1.42 7.86 -10.25
C LYS A 144 -0.82 7.66 -8.86
N THR A 145 0.06 6.67 -8.67
CA THR A 145 0.81 6.55 -7.41
C THR A 145 1.60 7.82 -7.14
N GLY A 146 1.40 8.43 -5.98
CA GLY A 146 2.03 9.68 -5.61
C GLY A 146 1.46 10.32 -4.35
N GLU A 147 1.90 11.55 -4.07
CA GLU A 147 1.43 12.34 -2.94
C GLU A 147 0.02 12.85 -3.19
N VAL A 148 -0.91 12.45 -2.31
CA VAL A 148 -2.34 12.84 -2.38
C VAL A 148 -2.64 14.04 -1.49
N TYR A 149 -1.78 14.30 -0.52
CA TYR A 149 -1.80 15.47 0.36
C TYR A 149 -0.38 15.69 0.91
N PRO A 150 0.09 16.92 1.19
CA PRO A 150 1.42 17.15 1.72
C PRO A 150 1.78 16.20 2.88
N GLY A 151 2.81 15.37 2.69
CA GLY A 151 3.27 14.36 3.66
C GLY A 151 2.60 12.99 3.58
N LEU A 152 1.60 12.79 2.71
CA LEU A 152 0.89 11.52 2.52
C LEU A 152 0.93 11.05 1.06
N ILE A 153 1.59 9.92 0.83
CA ILE A 153 1.65 9.22 -0.45
C ILE A 153 0.65 8.06 -0.44
N ALA A 154 -0.11 7.87 -1.51
CA ALA A 154 -0.92 6.67 -1.70
C ALA A 154 -0.20 5.66 -2.61
N ALA A 155 -0.30 4.38 -2.29
CA ALA A 155 0.27 3.27 -3.07
C ALA A 155 -0.69 2.06 -3.18
N GLY A 156 -0.51 1.27 -4.23
CA GLY A 156 -1.32 0.08 -4.52
C GLY A 156 -2.81 0.41 -4.69
N MET A 157 -3.68 -0.45 -4.14
CA MET A 157 -5.12 -0.25 -4.27
C MET A 157 -5.64 1.01 -3.57
N SER A 158 -4.86 1.63 -2.68
CA SER A 158 -5.26 2.90 -2.08
C SER A 158 -5.30 4.03 -3.12
N VAL A 159 -4.44 3.96 -4.14
CA VAL A 159 -4.45 4.83 -5.32
C VAL A 159 -5.73 4.61 -6.14
N THR A 160 -6.10 3.35 -6.36
CA THR A 160 -7.31 2.98 -7.11
C THR A 160 -8.55 3.63 -6.53
N GLU A 161 -8.72 3.51 -5.21
CA GLU A 161 -9.89 4.05 -4.52
C GLU A 161 -9.88 5.58 -4.49
N THR A 162 -8.72 6.19 -4.27
CA THR A 162 -8.58 7.65 -4.21
C THR A 162 -8.92 8.28 -5.57
N HIS A 163 -8.39 7.72 -6.66
CA HIS A 163 -8.50 8.31 -7.99
C HIS A 163 -9.61 7.72 -8.86
N GLY A 164 -10.35 6.75 -8.34
CA GLY A 164 -11.45 6.09 -9.05
C GLY A 164 -10.98 5.34 -10.29
N LEU A 165 -10.02 4.44 -10.08
CA LEU A 165 -9.44 3.63 -11.14
C LEU A 165 -10.10 2.26 -11.18
N ALA A 166 -9.97 1.57 -12.31
CA ALA A 166 -10.43 0.19 -12.44
C ALA A 166 -9.59 -0.75 -11.55
N ARG A 167 -10.23 -1.78 -11.00
CA ARG A 167 -9.50 -2.87 -10.32
C ARG A 167 -8.94 -3.87 -11.32
N MET A 168 -7.85 -4.55 -10.95
CA MET A 168 -7.16 -5.52 -11.82
C MET A 168 -7.40 -6.99 -11.46
N GLY A 169 -8.04 -7.30 -10.34
CA GLY A 169 -8.24 -8.68 -9.91
C GLY A 169 -6.91 -9.36 -9.49
N PRO A 170 -6.71 -10.66 -9.76
CA PRO A 170 -5.60 -11.44 -9.21
C PRO A 170 -4.27 -11.34 -9.98
N THR A 171 -3.93 -10.14 -10.48
CA THR A 171 -2.60 -9.79 -11.00
C THR A 171 -1.98 -8.71 -10.14
N PHE A 172 -0.67 -8.79 -9.91
CA PHE A 172 0.01 -8.02 -8.86
C PHE A 172 1.18 -7.19 -9.38
N GLY A 173 1.34 -7.08 -10.71
CA GLY A 173 2.47 -6.36 -11.30
C GLY A 173 2.44 -4.87 -10.94
N SER A 174 1.26 -4.25 -11.10
CA SER A 174 1.05 -2.85 -10.71
C SER A 174 1.28 -2.59 -9.22
N MET A 175 1.00 -3.54 -8.33
CA MET A 175 1.25 -3.38 -6.89
C MET A 175 2.74 -3.25 -6.60
N LEU A 176 3.58 -4.05 -7.27
CA LEU A 176 5.03 -4.00 -7.11
C LEU A 176 5.60 -2.68 -7.66
N PHE A 177 5.17 -2.28 -8.86
CA PHE A 177 5.62 -1.03 -9.47
C PHE A 177 5.12 0.22 -8.74
N SER A 178 3.88 0.18 -8.25
CA SER A 178 3.34 1.24 -7.40
C SER A 178 4.14 1.37 -6.11
N GLY A 179 4.45 0.27 -5.42
CA GLY A 179 5.32 0.30 -4.24
C GLY A 179 6.70 0.90 -4.53
N LYS A 180 7.33 0.50 -5.64
CA LYS A 180 8.62 1.05 -6.08
C LYS A 180 8.55 2.56 -6.32
N LYS A 181 7.56 3.01 -7.08
CA LYS A 181 7.36 4.44 -7.37
C LYS A 181 7.07 5.24 -6.11
N ALA A 182 6.26 4.72 -5.19
CA ALA A 182 6.00 5.38 -3.91
C ALA A 182 7.29 5.54 -3.08
N ALA A 183 8.18 4.55 -3.09
CA ALA A 183 9.47 4.63 -2.42
C ALA A 183 10.41 5.67 -3.05
N GLU A 184 10.44 5.77 -4.39
CA GLU A 184 11.21 6.79 -5.12
C GLU A 184 10.72 8.21 -4.76
N ILE A 185 9.41 8.44 -4.81
CA ILE A 185 8.80 9.73 -4.43
C ILE A 185 9.08 10.07 -2.96
N ALA A 186 8.96 9.09 -2.06
CA ALA A 186 9.26 9.30 -0.65
C ALA A 186 10.73 9.69 -0.42
N ALA A 187 11.67 9.03 -1.12
CA ALA A 187 13.09 9.34 -1.02
C ALA A 187 13.41 10.75 -1.53
N GLU A 188 12.78 11.19 -2.63
CA GLU A 188 12.92 12.55 -3.14
C GLU A 188 12.41 13.58 -2.15
N LYS A 189 11.19 13.39 -1.62
CA LYS A 189 10.58 14.30 -0.65
C LYS A 189 11.35 14.39 0.67
N ILE A 190 11.90 13.28 1.16
CA ILE A 190 12.74 13.31 2.37
C ILE A 190 13.96 14.20 2.14
N LYS A 191 14.62 14.12 0.97
CA LYS A 191 15.76 15.00 0.63
C LYS A 191 15.35 16.47 0.53
N GLU A 192 14.16 16.78 0.02
CA GLU A 192 13.64 18.15 -0.03
C GLU A 192 13.42 18.75 1.36
N LEU A 193 12.99 17.92 2.33
CA LEU A 193 12.75 18.35 3.72
C LEU A 193 14.03 18.50 4.55
N GLU A 194 15.16 18.00 4.05
CA GLU A 194 16.47 18.10 4.71
C GLU A 194 17.33 19.24 4.16
N ARG A 195 16.87 19.93 3.11
CA ARG A 195 17.49 21.13 2.55
C ARG A 195 16.98 22.38 3.27
#